data_AF-A0A7S0RJ21-F1
#
_entry.id   AF-A0A7S0RJ21-F1
#
_cell.length_a   1.000
_cell.length_b   1.000
_cell.length_c   1.000
_cell.angle_alpha   90.00
_cell.angle_beta   90.00
_cell.angle_gamma   90.00
#
_symmetry.space_group_name_H-M   'P 1'
#
loop_
_entity.id
_entity.type
_entity.pdbx_description
1 polymer ?
#
loop_
_entity_poly.entity_id
_entity_poly.type
_entity_poly.pdbx_seq_one_letter_code
_entity_poly.pdbx_strand_id
1 'polypeptide(L)'
;ADEPQKAAESLKPLLDTAMKTVPKDAQAQTTLSLKATAGLRLLPGDKADKILAAVTSYLKQYPFKMAADAVSIMDGKDEGAFAWLTLNYLLGKLGRGPEATVAAIDLGGGSVQEAFAMSAEE
;
A
#
# COMPACT_ATOMS: atom_id res chain seq x y z
N ALA A 1 9.09 -17.75 -3.03
CA ALA A 1 9.92 -16.61 -2.54
C ALA A 1 11.35 -16.67 -3.07
N ASP A 2 11.79 -17.81 -3.62
CA ASP A 2 13.17 -18.01 -4.08
C ASP A 2 13.46 -17.45 -5.49
N GLU A 3 12.43 -16.94 -6.17
CA GLU A 3 12.53 -16.34 -7.51
C GLU A 3 12.00 -14.88 -7.49
N PRO A 4 12.78 -13.90 -6.99
CA PRO A 4 12.36 -12.50 -6.88
C PRO A 4 11.91 -11.87 -8.20
N GLN A 5 12.55 -12.24 -9.32
CA GLN A 5 12.24 -11.71 -10.64
C GLN A 5 10.85 -12.15 -11.11
N LYS A 6 10.50 -13.43 -10.91
CA LYS A 6 9.15 -13.93 -11.21
C LYS A 6 8.09 -13.25 -10.35
N ALA A 7 8.41 -12.92 -9.09
CA ALA A 7 7.50 -12.15 -8.24
C ALA A 7 7.23 -10.77 -8.83
N ALA A 8 8.25 -10.08 -9.33
CA ALA A 8 8.09 -8.78 -10.00
C ALA A 8 7.30 -8.89 -11.31
N GLU A 9 7.63 -9.87 -12.16
CA GLU A 9 6.94 -10.11 -13.44
C GLU A 9 5.47 -10.49 -13.25
N SER A 10 5.10 -11.09 -12.12
CA SER A 10 3.70 -11.39 -11.80
C SER A 10 2.80 -10.15 -11.75
N LEU A 11 3.37 -8.96 -11.56
CA LEU A 11 2.65 -7.68 -11.56
C LEU A 11 2.29 -7.18 -12.97
N LYS A 12 2.85 -7.77 -14.02
CA LYS A 12 2.66 -7.31 -15.41
C LYS A 12 1.19 -7.11 -15.80
N PRO A 13 0.25 -8.03 -15.53
CA PRO A 13 -1.15 -7.84 -15.94
C PRO A 13 -1.81 -6.61 -15.27
N LEU A 14 -1.42 -6.30 -14.03
CA LEU A 14 -1.92 -5.13 -13.29
C LEU A 14 -1.35 -3.84 -13.88
N LEU A 15 -0.06 -3.84 -14.22
CA LEU A 15 0.61 -2.69 -14.84
C LEU A 15 0.14 -2.44 -16.27
N ASP A 16 -0.10 -3.50 -17.06
CA ASP A 16 -0.71 -3.39 -18.40
C ASP A 16 -2.10 -2.75 -18.31
N THR A 17 -2.86 -3.07 -17.27
CA THR A 17 -4.16 -2.44 -17.00
C THR A 17 -3.99 -0.98 -16.63
N ALA A 18 -3.09 -0.65 -15.70
CA ALA A 18 -2.81 0.73 -15.31
C ALA A 18 -2.38 1.60 -16.51
N MET A 19 -1.53 1.08 -17.40
CA MET A 19 -1.07 1.76 -18.61
C MET A 19 -2.18 2.04 -19.63
N LYS A 20 -3.23 1.21 -19.66
CA LYS A 20 -4.41 1.40 -20.51
C LYS A 20 -5.41 2.38 -19.88
N THR A 21 -5.52 2.36 -18.56
CA THR A 21 -6.49 3.17 -17.81
C THR A 21 -6.02 4.62 -17.63
N VAL A 22 -4.72 4.84 -17.35
CA VAL A 22 -4.17 6.18 -17.14
C VAL A 22 -3.81 6.82 -18.51
N PRO A 23 -4.41 7.98 -18.85
CA PRO A 23 -4.07 8.71 -20.08
C PRO A 23 -2.58 8.99 -20.20
N LYS A 24 -2.03 8.91 -21.43
CA LYS A 24 -0.58 9.01 -21.66
C LYS A 24 0.04 10.30 -21.12
N ASP A 25 -0.67 11.41 -21.23
CA ASP A 25 -0.27 12.73 -20.73
C ASP A 25 -0.28 12.81 -19.20
N ALA A 26 -1.08 11.99 -18.51
CA ALA A 26 -1.12 11.91 -17.06
C ALA A 26 -0.14 10.90 -16.45
N GLN A 27 0.44 9.99 -17.24
CA GLN A 27 1.28 8.89 -16.70
C GLN A 27 2.48 9.40 -15.89
N ALA A 28 3.18 10.43 -16.38
CA ALA A 28 4.36 11.00 -15.70
C ALA A 28 4.06 11.68 -14.36
N GLN A 29 2.80 12.10 -14.13
CA GLN A 29 2.36 12.75 -12.89
C GLN A 29 1.63 11.79 -11.95
N THR A 30 1.20 10.61 -12.43
CA THR A 30 0.55 9.60 -11.60
C THR A 30 1.56 8.87 -10.73
N THR A 31 1.35 8.92 -9.41
CA THR A 31 2.18 8.20 -8.44
C THR A 31 1.83 6.72 -8.42
N LEU A 32 2.86 5.86 -8.48
CA LEU A 32 2.76 4.43 -8.27
C LEU A 32 3.35 4.05 -6.92
N SER A 33 2.61 3.28 -6.14
CA SER A 33 3.07 2.67 -4.89
C SER A 33 2.63 1.21 -4.79
N LEU A 34 3.47 0.40 -4.16
CA LEU A 34 3.20 -0.99 -3.82
C LEU A 34 3.59 -1.21 -2.37
N LYS A 35 2.63 -1.69 -1.57
CA LYS A 35 2.84 -1.96 -0.16
C LYS A 35 2.53 -3.41 0.11
N ALA A 36 3.55 -4.19 0.46
CA ALA A 36 3.40 -5.59 0.81
C ALA A 36 2.90 -5.73 2.26
N THR A 37 2.04 -6.71 2.52
CA THR A 37 1.42 -6.94 3.84
C THR A 37 2.15 -8.03 4.64
N ALA A 38 1.54 -8.47 5.74
CA ALA A 38 2.09 -9.44 6.69
C ALA A 38 2.71 -10.70 6.07
N GLY A 39 2.17 -11.23 4.97
CA GLY A 39 2.70 -12.44 4.33
C GLY A 39 4.15 -12.33 3.89
N LEU A 40 4.59 -11.15 3.43
CA LEU A 40 5.98 -10.94 3.02
C LEU A 40 6.92 -10.75 4.22
N ARG A 41 6.41 -10.19 5.34
CA ARG A 41 7.15 -10.03 6.60
C ARG A 41 7.60 -11.35 7.20
N LEU A 42 6.81 -12.41 6.99
CA LEU A 42 7.04 -13.74 7.57
C LEU A 42 8.05 -14.58 6.79
N LEU A 43 8.58 -14.07 5.66
CA LEU A 43 9.60 -14.79 4.91
C LEU A 43 10.94 -14.81 5.65
N PRO A 44 11.66 -15.94 5.65
CA PRO A 44 12.94 -16.04 6.35
C PRO A 44 14.06 -15.31 5.58
N GLY A 45 15.02 -14.77 6.35
CA GLY A 45 16.24 -14.15 5.81
C GLY A 45 15.98 -12.89 5.00
N ASP A 46 16.72 -12.69 3.92
CA ASP A 46 16.68 -11.52 3.05
C ASP A 46 15.71 -11.66 1.85
N LYS A 47 14.84 -12.67 1.88
CA LYS A 47 13.94 -12.98 0.76
C LYS A 47 12.95 -11.86 0.46
N ALA A 48 12.39 -11.25 1.51
CA ALA A 48 11.48 -10.11 1.35
C ALA A 48 12.19 -8.93 0.68
N ASP A 49 13.38 -8.57 1.16
CA ASP A 49 14.17 -7.47 0.61
C ASP A 49 14.54 -7.70 -0.86
N LYS A 50 14.94 -8.92 -1.21
CA LYS A 50 15.22 -9.30 -2.60
C LYS A 50 14.00 -9.15 -3.50
N ILE A 51 12.83 -9.57 -3.03
CA ILE A 51 11.56 -9.38 -3.75
C ILE A 51 11.25 -7.90 -3.92
N LEU A 52 11.33 -7.10 -2.86
CA LEU A 52 11.08 -5.66 -2.92
C LEU A 52 12.06 -4.94 -3.86
N ALA A 53 13.34 -5.33 -3.87
CA ALA A 53 14.34 -4.77 -4.78
C ALA A 53 14.06 -5.13 -6.25
N ALA A 54 13.67 -6.38 -6.53
CA ALA A 54 13.28 -6.82 -7.86
C ALA A 54 12.02 -6.08 -8.35
N VAL A 55 11.01 -5.97 -7.49
CA VAL A 55 9.78 -5.22 -7.77
C VAL A 55 10.09 -3.74 -8.03
N THR A 56 10.89 -3.10 -7.18
CA THR A 56 11.30 -1.70 -7.36
C THR A 56 11.97 -1.47 -8.72
N SER A 57 12.89 -2.36 -9.09
CA SER A 57 13.60 -2.29 -10.37
C SER A 57 12.67 -2.53 -11.57
N TYR A 58 11.68 -3.39 -11.40
CA TYR A 58 10.66 -3.66 -12.42
C TYR A 58 9.71 -2.49 -12.62
N LEU A 59 9.20 -1.89 -11.54
CA LEU A 59 8.26 -0.77 -11.60
C LEU A 59 8.90 0.50 -12.19
N LYS A 60 10.21 0.71 -11.98
CA LYS A 60 10.97 1.83 -12.58
C LYS A 60 11.00 1.83 -14.11
N GLN A 61 10.62 0.73 -14.76
CA GLN A 61 10.53 0.64 -16.22
C GLN A 61 9.25 1.29 -16.77
N TYR A 62 8.31 1.64 -15.90
CA TYR A 62 7.04 2.26 -16.26
C TYR A 62 7.10 3.78 -16.07
N PRO A 63 6.30 4.57 -16.81
CA PRO A 63 6.36 6.03 -16.80
C PRO A 63 5.76 6.68 -15.54
N PHE A 64 5.32 5.90 -14.56
CA PHE A 64 4.70 6.42 -13.34
C PHE A 64 5.73 7.01 -12.38
N LYS A 65 5.33 8.01 -11.61
CA LYS A 65 6.16 8.63 -10.59
C LYS A 65 6.30 7.69 -9.39
N MET A 66 7.54 7.45 -8.95
CA MET A 66 7.81 6.67 -7.74
C MET A 66 8.52 7.52 -6.69
N ALA A 67 7.95 7.58 -5.48
CA ALA A 67 8.64 8.11 -4.30
C ALA A 67 9.73 7.14 -3.82
N ALA A 68 10.61 7.59 -2.93
CA ALA A 68 11.70 6.77 -2.39
C ALA A 68 11.19 5.53 -1.64
N ASP A 69 10.04 5.64 -0.97
CA ASP A 69 9.38 4.57 -0.22
C ASP A 69 8.24 3.90 -1.02
N ALA A 70 8.15 4.13 -2.33
CA ALA A 70 7.03 3.66 -3.15
C ALA A 70 6.81 2.15 -3.05
N VAL A 71 7.89 1.37 -2.88
CA VAL A 71 7.83 -0.07 -2.67
C VAL A 71 8.36 -0.37 -1.27
N SER A 72 7.47 -0.82 -0.39
CA SER A 72 7.85 -1.18 0.97
C SER A 72 6.94 -2.26 1.52
N ILE A 73 7.32 -2.85 2.65
CA ILE A 73 6.36 -3.55 3.48
C ILE A 73 5.60 -2.47 4.26
N MET A 74 4.27 -2.53 4.28
CA MET A 74 3.46 -1.71 5.19
C MET A 74 3.71 -2.16 6.63
N ASP A 75 3.59 -1.30 7.64
CA ASP A 75 3.45 -1.78 9.04
C ASP A 75 1.98 -2.16 9.30
N GLY A 76 1.70 -3.07 10.23
CA GLY A 76 0.34 -3.35 10.65
C GLY A 76 -0.39 -2.12 11.23
N LYS A 77 0.34 -1.20 11.88
CA LYS A 77 -0.23 0.08 12.33
C LYS A 77 -0.64 0.97 11.15
N ASP A 78 0.17 1.00 10.11
CA ASP A 78 -0.14 1.74 8.88
C ASP A 78 -1.34 1.13 8.16
N GLU A 79 -1.45 -0.21 8.12
CA GLU A 79 -2.62 -0.92 7.56
C GLU A 79 -3.92 -0.44 8.24
N GLY A 80 -3.95 -0.40 9.59
CA GLY A 80 -5.09 0.10 10.34
C GLY A 80 -5.37 1.59 10.10
N ALA A 81 -4.34 2.42 10.06
CA ALA A 81 -4.48 3.85 9.78
C ALA A 81 -5.02 4.14 8.38
N PHE A 82 -4.54 3.42 7.35
CA PHE A 82 -5.04 3.55 5.98
C PHE A 82 -6.48 3.03 5.84
N ALA A 83 -6.84 1.96 6.55
CA ALA A 83 -8.22 1.47 6.61
C ALA A 83 -9.15 2.53 7.23
N TRP A 84 -8.76 3.11 8.36
CA TRP A 84 -9.50 4.19 9.02
C TRP A 84 -9.63 5.43 8.13
N LEU A 85 -8.55 5.85 7.47
CA LEU A 85 -8.54 6.97 6.53
C LEU A 85 -9.51 6.72 5.38
N THR A 86 -9.44 5.53 4.77
CA THR A 86 -10.28 5.13 3.64
C THR A 86 -11.76 5.17 4.02
N LEU A 87 -12.10 4.54 5.15
CA LEU A 87 -13.48 4.48 5.64
C LEU A 87 -14.04 5.88 5.90
N ASN A 88 -13.29 6.72 6.61
CA ASN A 88 -13.74 8.06 6.95
C ASN A 88 -13.74 9.03 5.76
N TYR A 89 -12.87 8.82 4.77
CA TYR A 89 -12.90 9.54 3.50
C TYR A 89 -14.20 9.22 2.74
N LEU A 90 -14.51 7.93 2.57
CA LEU A 90 -15.71 7.48 1.85
C LEU A 90 -17.00 7.93 2.55
N LEU A 91 -17.00 8.01 3.88
CA LEU A 91 -18.13 8.49 4.67
C LEU A 91 -18.19 10.03 4.81
N GLY A 92 -17.23 10.77 4.24
CA GLY A 92 -17.18 12.23 4.32
C GLY A 92 -17.04 12.77 5.74
N LYS A 93 -16.41 12.01 6.65
CA LYS A 93 -16.24 12.35 8.07
C LYS A 93 -14.92 13.05 8.38
N LEU A 94 -13.94 12.96 7.48
CA LEU A 94 -12.66 13.63 7.65
C LEU A 94 -12.82 15.15 7.81
N GLY A 95 -11.99 15.74 8.68
CA GLY A 95 -11.97 17.19 8.95
C GLY A 95 -13.06 17.69 9.90
N ARG A 96 -13.87 16.81 10.50
CA ARG A 96 -15.00 17.17 11.37
C ARG A 96 -14.77 16.90 12.86
N GLY A 97 -13.52 16.66 13.25
CA GLY A 97 -13.14 16.26 14.61
C GLY A 97 -13.14 14.73 14.82
N PRO A 98 -12.38 14.24 15.83
CA PRO A 98 -12.25 12.81 16.10
C PRO A 98 -13.59 12.12 16.42
N GLU A 99 -14.48 12.81 17.14
CA GLU A 99 -15.81 12.35 17.53
C GLU A 99 -16.77 12.09 16.35
N ALA A 100 -16.52 12.72 15.20
CA ALA A 100 -17.32 12.52 14.00
C ALA A 100 -16.90 11.29 13.18
N THR A 101 -15.71 10.74 13.47
CA THR A 101 -15.13 9.63 12.72
C THR A 101 -15.61 8.29 13.25
N VAL A 102 -15.56 7.27 12.41
CA VAL A 102 -15.89 5.89 12.78
C VAL A 102 -14.61 5.07 12.93
N ALA A 103 -14.65 4.08 13.83
CA ALA A 103 -13.57 3.11 13.97
C ALA A 103 -13.51 2.17 12.75
N ALA A 104 -12.30 1.76 12.38
CA ALA A 104 -12.05 0.70 11.42
C ALA A 104 -11.46 -0.51 12.16
N ILE A 105 -12.03 -1.68 11.90
CA ILE A 105 -11.53 -2.96 12.41
C ILE A 105 -11.34 -3.87 11.19
N ASP A 106 -10.11 -4.31 10.95
CA ASP A 106 -9.75 -5.21 9.87
C ASP A 106 -9.19 -6.52 10.46
N LEU A 107 -9.83 -7.63 10.11
CA LEU A 107 -9.42 -8.97 10.51
C LEU A 107 -8.74 -9.65 9.32
N GLY A 108 -7.43 -9.50 9.25
CA GLY A 108 -6.59 -10.12 8.25
C GLY A 108 -6.23 -11.57 8.57
N GLY A 109 -5.46 -12.20 7.68
CA GLY A 109 -5.08 -13.62 7.83
C GLY A 109 -4.07 -13.91 8.95
N GLY A 110 -3.27 -12.92 9.36
CA GLY A 110 -2.25 -13.08 10.41
C GLY A 110 -2.22 -11.97 11.46
N SER A 111 -3.16 -11.03 11.39
CA SER A 111 -3.26 -9.89 12.30
C SER A 111 -4.68 -9.36 12.36
N VAL A 112 -4.97 -8.65 13.45
CA VAL A 112 -6.15 -7.80 13.57
C VAL A 112 -5.68 -6.37 13.79
N GLN A 113 -6.30 -5.43 13.09
CA GLN A 113 -6.03 -4.01 13.20
C GLN A 113 -7.30 -3.31 13.68
N GLU A 114 -7.16 -2.51 14.73
CA GLU A 114 -8.20 -1.60 15.22
C GLU A 114 -7.64 -0.17 15.18
N ALA A 115 -8.37 0.74 14.54
CA ALA A 115 -7.98 2.14 14.42
C ALA A 115 -9.19 3.05 14.63
N PHE A 116 -9.07 4.00 15.54
CA PHE A 116 -10.05 5.04 15.83
C PHE A 116 -9.34 6.33 16.22
N ALA A 117 -9.99 7.47 16.01
CA ALA A 117 -9.46 8.74 16.44
C ALA A 117 -9.81 9.00 17.91
N MET A 118 -8.84 9.48 18.66
CA MET A 118 -9.04 9.92 20.03
C MET A 118 -9.29 11.43 20.05
N SER A 119 -10.22 11.87 20.90
CA SER A 119 -10.24 13.28 21.33
C SER A 119 -8.98 13.55 22.15
N ALA A 120 -8.43 14.76 22.06
CA ALA A 120 -7.45 15.19 23.03
C ALA A 120 -8.09 15.13 24.43
N GLU A 121 -7.44 14.46 25.38
CA GLU A 121 -7.81 14.59 26.79
C GLU A 121 -7.47 16.03 27.23
N GLU A 122 -8.39 16.67 27.94
CA GLU A 122 -8.14 17.94 28.63
C GLU A 122 -7.18 17.78 29.80
#